data_AF-A0A1X1QHU4-F1
#
_entry.id   AF-A0A1X1QHU4-F1
#
_cell.length_a   1.000
_cell.length_b   1.000
_cell.length_c   1.000
_cell.angle_alpha   90.00
_cell.angle_beta   90.00
_cell.angle_gamma   90.00
#
_symmetry.space_group_name_H-M   'P 1'
#
loop_
_entity.id
_entity.type
_entity.pdbx_description
1 polymer ?
#
loop_
_entity_poly.entity_id
_entity_poly.type
_entity_poly.pdbx_seq_one_letter_code
_entity_poly.pdbx_strand_id
1 'polypeptide(L)'
;MMQLNEHPLRQRLFNESHARPYAELTVPVQVSYLVLLTGEVSPKKECEHLRALAERFAVAPPVDNAMHYDADFGRFSIKWEKHTEFSSYSFFAHKECKKPFSCKVIDEVPNEWRIQPISATLPFKK
;
A
#
# COMPACT_ATOMS: atom_id res chain seq x y z
N MET A 1 -41.73 -7.54 -22.10
CA MET A 1 -40.46 -7.20 -21.43
C MET A 1 -39.34 -7.95 -22.15
N MET A 2 -38.34 -7.26 -22.70
CA MET A 2 -37.15 -7.92 -23.24
C MET A 2 -36.25 -8.34 -22.07
N GLN A 3 -36.00 -9.63 -21.92
CA GLN A 3 -34.91 -10.12 -21.08
C GLN A 3 -33.59 -9.83 -21.79
N LEU A 4 -32.74 -9.00 -21.19
CA LEU A 4 -31.34 -8.92 -21.58
C LEU A 4 -30.63 -10.17 -21.05
N ASN A 5 -30.15 -11.04 -21.95
CA ASN A 5 -29.24 -12.11 -21.58
C ASN A 5 -27.88 -11.50 -21.24
N GLU A 6 -27.55 -11.44 -19.95
CA GLU A 6 -26.23 -10.99 -19.51
C GLU A 6 -25.16 -11.98 -19.97
N HIS A 7 -24.06 -11.44 -20.48
CA HIS A 7 -22.91 -12.25 -20.84
C HIS A 7 -22.30 -12.90 -19.57
N PRO A 8 -21.93 -14.20 -19.58
CA PRO A 8 -21.44 -14.91 -18.39
C PRO A 8 -20.24 -14.25 -17.70
N LEU A 9 -19.41 -13.52 -18.45
CA LEU A 9 -18.24 -12.81 -17.92
C LEU A 9 -18.54 -11.41 -17.37
N ARG A 10 -19.75 -10.88 -17.57
CA ARG A 10 -20.10 -9.49 -17.23
C ARG A 10 -19.85 -9.19 -15.76
N GLN A 11 -20.37 -10.03 -14.86
CA GLN A 11 -20.20 -9.82 -13.42
C GLN A 11 -18.75 -9.95 -12.98
N ARG A 12 -18.00 -10.90 -13.56
CA ARG A 12 -16.58 -11.09 -13.24
C ARG A 12 -15.74 -9.86 -13.60
N LEU A 13 -15.89 -9.37 -14.83
CA LEU A 13 -15.17 -8.17 -15.31
C LEU A 13 -15.61 -6.91 -14.57
N PHE A 14 -16.91 -6.79 -14.28
CA PHE A 14 -17.43 -5.69 -13.47
C PHE A 14 -16.80 -5.67 -12.08
N ASN A 15 -16.72 -6.83 -11.42
CA ASN A 15 -16.12 -6.95 -10.10
C ASN A 15 -14.60 -6.73 -10.13
N GLU A 16 -13.91 -7.11 -11.20
CA GLU A 16 -12.47 -6.86 -11.38
C GLU A 16 -12.14 -5.36 -11.39
N SER A 17 -12.97 -4.56 -12.06
CA SER A 17 -12.82 -3.08 -12.06
C SER A 17 -13.08 -2.45 -10.69
N HIS A 18 -13.88 -3.08 -9.83
CA HIS A 18 -14.27 -2.54 -8.51
C HIS A 18 -13.49 -3.16 -7.35
N ALA A 19 -12.55 -4.07 -7.62
CA ALA A 19 -11.79 -4.79 -6.59
C ALA A 19 -10.78 -3.93 -5.82
N ARG A 20 -10.74 -2.61 -6.07
CA ARG A 20 -9.83 -1.66 -5.39
C ARG A 20 -10.64 -0.60 -4.65
N PRO A 21 -11.27 -0.95 -3.51
CA PRO A 21 -11.96 0.04 -2.69
C PRO A 21 -10.99 1.16 -2.28
N TYR A 22 -11.47 2.39 -2.32
CA TYR A 22 -10.71 3.54 -1.82
C TYR A 22 -10.47 3.40 -0.32
N ALA A 23 -9.40 4.01 0.18
CA ALA A 23 -9.21 4.10 1.63
C ALA A 23 -10.29 5.06 2.18
N GLU A 24 -11.15 4.56 3.06
CA GLU A 24 -12.10 5.42 3.79
C GLU A 24 -11.35 6.21 4.86
N LEU A 25 -11.30 7.52 4.73
CA LEU A 25 -10.55 8.40 5.63
C LEU A 25 -11.50 9.22 6.50
N THR A 26 -11.35 9.12 7.81
CA THR A 26 -12.10 9.93 8.78
C THR A 26 -11.18 10.99 9.41
N VAL A 27 -11.61 12.25 9.36
CA VAL A 27 -10.86 13.37 9.94
C VAL A 27 -10.92 13.37 11.48
N PRO A 28 -9.87 13.85 12.17
CA PRO A 28 -8.58 14.33 11.64
C PRO A 28 -7.66 13.19 11.17
N VAL A 29 -7.11 13.31 9.97
CA VAL A 29 -6.19 12.31 9.40
C VAL A 29 -4.93 12.99 8.85
N GLN A 30 -3.79 12.35 9.05
CA GLN A 30 -2.54 12.67 8.39
C GLN A 30 -2.19 11.55 7.41
N VAL A 31 -1.52 11.90 6.31
CA VAL A 31 -1.13 10.96 5.27
C VAL A 31 0.32 11.18 4.88
N SER A 32 1.07 10.10 4.69
CA SER A 32 2.35 10.11 3.99
C SER A 32 2.26 9.20 2.80
N TYR A 33 2.62 9.69 1.62
CA TYR A 33 2.53 8.95 0.37
C TYR A 33 3.92 8.83 -0.25
N LEU A 34 4.31 7.61 -0.59
CA LEU A 34 5.60 7.28 -1.17
C LEU A 34 5.39 6.45 -2.44
N VAL A 35 6.12 6.82 -3.49
CA VAL A 35 6.16 6.07 -4.75
C VAL A 35 7.61 5.66 -4.99
N LEU A 36 7.83 4.35 -5.15
CA LEU A 36 9.15 3.77 -5.38
C LEU A 36 9.17 3.11 -6.74
N LEU A 37 10.12 3.51 -7.59
CA LEU A 37 10.40 2.77 -8.83
C LEU A 37 10.91 1.39 -8.46
N THR A 38 10.22 0.36 -8.95
CA THR A 38 10.54 -1.01 -8.57
C THR A 38 11.47 -1.70 -9.55
N GLY A 39 11.60 -1.22 -10.80
CA GLY A 39 12.47 -1.87 -11.79
C GLY A 39 12.24 -3.39 -11.84
N GLU A 40 13.27 -4.17 -11.54
CA GLU A 40 13.23 -5.64 -11.50
C GLU A 40 12.82 -6.23 -10.12
N VAL A 41 12.40 -5.41 -9.16
CA VAL A 41 11.94 -5.89 -7.85
C VAL A 41 10.63 -6.66 -8.03
N SER A 42 10.73 -7.97 -7.83
CA SER A 42 9.60 -8.90 -7.86
C SER A 42 8.58 -8.56 -6.76
N PRO A 43 7.27 -8.77 -7.00
CA PRO A 43 6.23 -8.64 -5.97
C PRO A 43 6.53 -9.42 -4.69
N LYS A 44 7.18 -10.60 -4.82
CA LYS A 44 7.62 -11.43 -3.69
C LYS A 44 8.50 -10.68 -2.70
N LYS A 45 9.52 -9.97 -3.19
CA LYS A 45 10.47 -9.21 -2.35
C LYS A 45 9.79 -8.08 -1.59
N GLU A 46 8.83 -7.40 -2.22
CA GLU A 46 8.03 -6.37 -1.54
C GLU A 46 7.09 -6.98 -0.50
N CYS A 47 6.46 -8.12 -0.82
CA CYS A 47 5.65 -8.85 0.15
C CYS A 47 6.49 -9.32 1.35
N GLU A 48 7.72 -9.79 1.14
CA GLU A 48 8.67 -10.16 2.20
C GLU A 48 9.04 -8.94 3.07
N HIS A 49 9.27 -7.78 2.44
CA HIS A 49 9.54 -6.55 3.16
C HIS A 49 8.34 -6.08 4.00
N LEU A 50 7.13 -6.13 3.45
CA LEU A 50 5.89 -5.82 4.18
C LEU A 50 5.61 -6.84 5.29
N ARG A 51 5.94 -8.11 5.08
CA ARG A 51 5.82 -9.18 6.08
C ARG A 51 6.70 -8.91 7.29
N ALA A 52 7.94 -8.48 7.10
CA ALA A 52 8.83 -8.12 8.21
C ALA A 52 8.24 -6.99 9.09
N LEU A 53 7.51 -6.05 8.48
CA LEU A 53 6.78 -5.03 9.23
C LEU A 53 5.56 -5.61 9.95
N ALA A 54 4.75 -6.42 9.25
CA ALA A 54 3.56 -7.04 9.79
C ALA A 54 3.87 -7.91 11.03
N GLU A 55 4.92 -8.73 10.96
CA GLU A 55 5.38 -9.59 12.06
C GLU A 55 5.73 -8.78 13.31
N ARG A 56 6.43 -7.65 13.15
CA ARG A 56 6.82 -6.79 14.29
C ARG A 56 5.64 -6.22 15.06
N PHE A 57 4.53 -5.94 14.38
CA PHE A 57 3.33 -5.39 14.97
C PHE A 57 2.25 -6.46 15.24
N ALA A 58 2.57 -7.74 15.04
CA ALA A 58 1.63 -8.85 15.13
C ALA A 58 0.38 -8.67 14.25
N VAL A 59 0.56 -8.10 13.05
CA VAL A 59 -0.46 -7.91 12.03
C VAL A 59 -0.36 -9.04 11.00
N ALA A 60 -1.50 -9.42 10.40
CA ALA A 60 -1.53 -10.45 9.36
C ALA A 60 -0.72 -10.00 8.14
N PRO A 61 0.29 -10.78 7.67
CA PRO A 61 1.13 -10.38 6.56
C PRO A 61 0.39 -10.46 5.21
N PRO A 62 0.91 -9.82 4.14
CA PRO A 62 0.38 -10.02 2.81
C PRO A 62 0.53 -11.48 2.37
N VAL A 63 -0.40 -11.92 1.53
CA VAL A 63 -0.27 -13.20 0.80
C VAL A 63 0.90 -13.12 -0.18
N ASP A 64 1.51 -14.27 -0.48
CA ASP A 64 2.65 -14.31 -1.39
C ASP A 64 2.25 -13.81 -2.79
N ASN A 65 3.11 -12.95 -3.37
CA ASN A 65 2.86 -12.28 -4.65
C ASN A 65 1.57 -11.46 -4.71
N ALA A 66 1.09 -10.94 -3.58
CA ALA A 66 0.03 -9.95 -3.56
C ALA A 66 0.40 -8.75 -4.45
N MET A 67 -0.62 -8.11 -5.05
CA MET A 67 -0.46 -6.86 -5.79
C MET A 67 -1.02 -5.66 -5.02
N HIS A 68 -1.67 -5.90 -3.89
CA HIS A 68 -2.16 -4.90 -2.97
C HIS A 68 -2.10 -5.46 -1.56
N TYR A 69 -1.97 -4.59 -0.57
CA TYR A 69 -1.99 -4.93 0.83
C TYR A 69 -2.51 -3.74 1.63
N ASP A 70 -3.56 -3.96 2.42
CA ASP A 70 -4.15 -2.95 3.29
C ASP A 70 -4.17 -3.51 4.70
N ALA A 71 -3.60 -2.79 5.66
CA ALA A 71 -3.45 -3.28 7.02
C ALA A 71 -3.35 -2.16 8.05
N ASP A 72 -3.97 -2.39 9.20
CA ASP A 72 -3.92 -1.50 10.36
C ASP A 72 -2.88 -2.01 11.37
N PHE A 73 -1.93 -1.13 11.73
CA PHE A 73 -0.85 -1.37 12.69
C PHE A 73 -1.12 -0.65 14.02
N GLY A 74 -2.35 -0.18 14.24
CA GLY A 74 -2.83 0.50 15.44
C GLY A 74 -2.51 1.99 15.45
N ARG A 75 -1.23 2.37 15.36
CA ARG A 75 -0.83 3.79 15.32
C ARG A 75 -0.94 4.41 13.94
N PHE A 76 -0.80 3.58 12.91
CA PHE A 76 -0.95 3.95 11.53
C PHE A 76 -1.49 2.74 10.76
N SER A 77 -2.07 2.98 9.60
CA SER A 77 -2.38 1.95 8.62
C SER A 77 -1.57 2.14 7.34
N ILE A 78 -1.37 1.05 6.61
CA ILE A 78 -0.68 1.04 5.32
C ILE A 78 -1.62 0.54 4.25
N LYS A 79 -1.65 1.26 3.14
CA LYS A 79 -2.10 0.76 1.85
C LYS A 79 -0.93 0.71 0.88
N TRP A 80 -0.59 -0.48 0.43
CA TRP A 80 0.42 -0.75 -0.59
C TRP A 80 -0.24 -1.26 -1.86
N GLU A 81 0.21 -0.75 -3.01
CA GLU A 81 -0.20 -1.22 -4.33
C GLU A 81 1.02 -1.41 -5.23
N LYS A 82 1.12 -2.59 -5.84
CA LYS A 82 2.10 -2.93 -6.86
C LYS A 82 1.58 -2.55 -8.24
N HIS A 83 2.34 -1.73 -8.94
CA HIS A 83 2.15 -1.46 -10.36
C HIS A 83 3.31 -2.08 -11.16
N THR A 84 3.23 -2.00 -12.49
CA THR A 84 4.25 -2.57 -13.38
C THR A 84 5.61 -1.91 -13.18
N GLU A 85 5.65 -0.59 -13.05
CA GLU A 85 6.90 0.20 -13.03
C GLU A 85 7.31 0.68 -11.63
N PHE A 86 6.33 0.79 -10.73
CA PHE A 86 6.49 1.33 -9.39
C PHE A 86 5.57 0.64 -8.40
N SER A 87 5.82 0.86 -7.12
CA SER A 87 4.88 0.58 -6.05
C SER A 87 4.54 1.84 -5.28
N SER A 88 3.29 1.94 -4.87
CA SER A 88 2.83 3.03 -4.03
C SER A 88 2.62 2.53 -2.60
N TYR A 89 2.98 3.38 -1.63
CA TYR A 89 2.80 3.15 -0.20
C TYR A 89 2.12 4.38 0.39
N SER A 90 0.91 4.20 0.89
CA SER A 90 0.14 5.22 1.60
C SER A 90 0.10 4.86 3.07
N PHE A 91 0.54 5.76 3.93
CA PHE A 91 0.52 5.61 5.38
C PHE A 91 -0.50 6.60 5.95
N PHE A 92 -1.44 6.12 6.75
CA PHE A 92 -2.49 6.94 7.35
C PHE A 92 -2.41 6.88 8.87
N ALA A 93 -2.66 8.01 9.53
CA ALA A 93 -2.83 8.03 10.98
C ALA A 93 -3.92 9.03 11.38
N HIS A 94 -4.82 8.61 12.26
CA HIS A 94 -5.85 9.49 12.81
C HIS A 94 -5.24 10.36 13.91
N LYS A 95 -4.77 11.56 13.54
CA LYS A 95 -4.15 12.50 14.47
C LYS A 95 -4.36 13.96 14.07
N GLU A 96 -4.54 14.81 15.06
CA GLU A 96 -4.52 16.25 14.88
C GLU A 96 -3.10 16.74 14.63
N CYS A 97 -2.95 17.66 13.68
CA CYS A 97 -1.68 18.32 13.43
C CYS A 97 -1.87 19.82 13.34
N LYS A 98 -1.37 20.54 14.34
CA LYS A 98 -1.51 22.00 14.46
C LYS A 98 -0.70 22.77 13.42
N LYS A 99 0.39 22.17 12.92
CA LYS A 99 1.23 22.76 11.86
C LYS A 99 1.15 21.85 10.62
N PRO A 100 0.83 22.38 9.44
CA PRO A 100 0.82 21.58 8.22
C PRO A 100 2.12 20.79 8.03
N PHE A 101 1.99 19.51 7.67
CA PHE A 101 3.10 18.59 7.33
C PHE A 101 4.15 18.31 8.44
N SER A 102 3.95 18.78 9.68
CA SER A 102 4.89 18.47 10.77
C SER A 102 4.68 17.09 11.40
N CYS A 103 3.49 16.51 11.27
CA CYS A 103 3.12 15.23 11.85
C CYS A 103 3.12 14.13 10.78
N LYS A 104 4.28 13.88 10.16
CA LYS A 104 4.39 12.89 9.10
C LYS A 104 4.06 11.50 9.66
N VAL A 105 3.27 10.73 8.92
CA VAL A 105 2.88 9.38 9.35
C VAL A 105 4.04 8.41 9.17
N ILE A 106 4.86 8.63 8.15
CA ILE A 106 6.03 7.80 7.88
C ILE A 106 7.04 7.77 9.05
N ASP A 107 6.98 8.71 9.98
CA ASP A 107 7.83 8.72 11.18
C ASP A 107 7.33 7.75 12.27
N GLU A 108 6.09 7.25 12.17
CA GLU A 108 5.56 6.17 13.02
C GLU A 108 6.06 4.78 12.59
N VAL A 109 6.58 4.68 11.36
CA VAL A 109 7.10 3.45 10.78
C VAL A 109 8.56 3.24 11.23
N PRO A 110 8.95 2.04 11.68
CA PRO A 110 10.30 1.79 12.18
C PRO A 110 11.40 2.21 11.19
N ASN A 111 12.43 2.91 11.69
CA ASN A 111 13.53 3.43 10.88
C ASN A 111 14.23 2.34 10.07
N GLU A 112 14.52 1.21 10.70
CA GLU A 112 15.15 0.04 10.11
C GLU A 112 14.38 -0.50 8.90
N TRP A 113 13.05 -0.43 8.93
CA TRP A 113 12.22 -0.82 7.80
C TRP A 113 12.33 0.20 6.67
N ARG A 114 12.33 1.50 7.00
CA ARG A 114 12.42 2.59 6.01
C ARG A 114 13.76 2.65 5.27
N ILE A 115 14.86 2.41 5.98
CA ILE A 115 16.23 2.54 5.44
C ILE A 115 16.72 1.26 4.76
N GLN A 116 15.93 0.19 4.76
CA GLN A 116 16.25 -1.05 4.07
C GLN A 116 15.61 -1.01 2.67
N PRO A 117 16.31 -0.47 1.64
CA PRO A 117 15.73 -0.34 0.32
C PRO A 117 15.43 -1.73 -0.25
N ILE A 118 14.19 -1.89 -0.69
CA ILE A 118 13.70 -3.07 -1.42
C ILE A 118 14.33 -3.12 -2.83
N SER A 119 14.71 -1.96 -3.35
CA SER A 119 15.32 -1.80 -4.67
C SER A 119 16.84 -1.98 -4.59
N ALA A 120 17.35 -2.94 -5.35
CA ALA A 120 18.77 -3.01 -5.66
C ALA A 120 19.16 -1.71 -6.37
N THR A 121 20.20 -1.06 -5.87
CA THR A 121 20.88 0.14 -6.37
C THR A 121 20.69 0.39 -7.87
N LEU A 122 19.73 1.25 -8.23
CA LEU A 122 19.88 2.02 -9.46
C LEU A 122 20.83 3.18 -9.12
N PRO A 123 21.99 3.32 -9.79
CA PRO A 123 22.84 4.46 -9.57
C PRO A 123 22.04 5.69 -9.98
N PHE A 124 21.81 6.61 -9.05
CA PHE A 124 21.44 7.98 -9.37
C PHE A 124 22.53 8.54 -10.30
N LYS A 125 22.33 8.48 -11.61
CA LYS A 125 23.11 9.29 -12.54
C LYS A 125 22.61 10.72 -12.41
N LYS A 126 23.47 11.57 -11.85
CA LYS A 126 23.37 13.03 -11.94
C LYS A 126 23.42 13.47 -13.40
#